data_AF-A0A517VET4-F1
#
_entry.id   AF-A0A517VET4-F1
#
_cell.length_a   1.000
_cell.length_b   1.000
_cell.length_c   1.000
_cell.angle_alpha   90.00
_cell.angle_beta   90.00
_cell.angle_gamma   90.00
#
_symmetry.space_group_name_H-M   'P 1'
#
loop_
_entity.id
_entity.type
_entity.pdbx_description
1 polymer ?
#
loop_
_entity_poly.entity_id
_entity_poly.type
_entity_poly.pdbx_seq_one_letter_code
_entity_poly.pdbx_strand_id
1 'polypeptide(L)'
;MTTDTTAKKRLTCPSCEQKAKRVSTITLGALLVEECASQFVKDGNDRCDIDGCNPLAGDTGWRFCESKACDVVYFSEEGNTMFTGSQLKVLVGIKETEGERPLCYCFGHSVDSIKGELRSKGQSSALEDIRAKMKDPGCRCENENPSGSCCLGNVKKGIKVAQEELRLADSDIQMSTPAKSSTGKGEKIAKIGTIVSAIMASSCCWLPLVLLTVGVSGAGIASTMEAYRPTFMVVTFGFLGAAFYFTYRPKNAVVAGRHDCCSTEAAVENDCCVSASKSRFSMMTLNKAMLWLVTIMAVAFLFFPSYVGAIIGGSDGKAVTENMNRAVIKVEGMACEGCSALVAEAIHTVPGVLAVKVDYEKGETVVGTKLDQPVPIKEIRAALEKAGFSGAFVRGQTEH
;
A
#
# COMPACT_ATOMS: atom_id res chain seq x y z
N MET A 1 -58.00 -16.93 -12.49
CA MET A 1 -56.76 -16.26 -12.95
C MET A 1 -56.36 -15.27 -11.87
N THR A 2 -55.57 -15.71 -10.90
CA THR A 2 -54.99 -14.85 -9.86
C THR A 2 -53.62 -14.41 -10.37
N THR A 3 -53.54 -13.20 -10.90
CA THR A 3 -52.27 -12.59 -11.30
C THR A 3 -51.48 -12.25 -10.04
N ASP A 4 -50.59 -13.17 -9.66
CA ASP A 4 -49.60 -12.99 -8.60
C ASP A 4 -48.59 -11.94 -9.07
N THR A 5 -48.93 -10.66 -8.86
CA THR A 5 -48.06 -9.54 -9.18
C THR A 5 -47.12 -9.39 -8.01
N THR A 6 -45.98 -10.10 -8.04
CA THR A 6 -44.89 -9.89 -7.10
C THR A 6 -44.38 -8.45 -7.30
N ALA A 7 -44.91 -7.52 -6.53
CA ALA A 7 -44.53 -6.11 -6.58
C ALA A 7 -43.02 -6.01 -6.31
N LYS A 8 -42.29 -5.39 -7.24
CA LYS A 8 -40.83 -5.26 -7.14
C LYS A 8 -40.50 -4.36 -5.94
N LYS A 9 -39.93 -4.95 -4.89
CA LYS A 9 -39.53 -4.24 -3.67
C LYS A 9 -38.55 -3.11 -3.96
N ARG A 10 -38.86 -1.91 -3.47
CA ARG A 10 -38.05 -0.70 -3.66
C ARG A 10 -36.92 -0.65 -2.63
N LEU A 11 -35.68 -0.82 -3.10
CA LEU A 11 -34.47 -0.81 -2.26
C LEU A 11 -33.73 0.55 -2.24
N THR A 12 -34.16 1.48 -3.10
CA THR A 12 -33.60 2.83 -3.25
C THR A 12 -34.62 3.87 -2.81
N CYS A 13 -34.13 4.97 -2.25
CA CYS A 13 -35.00 6.07 -1.83
C CYS A 13 -35.72 6.65 -3.06
N PRO A 14 -37.04 6.82 -3.04
CA PRO A 14 -37.79 7.39 -4.17
C PRO A 14 -37.51 8.87 -4.42
N SER A 15 -36.96 9.60 -3.44
CA SER A 15 -36.66 11.03 -3.56
C SER A 15 -35.24 11.28 -4.10
N CYS A 16 -34.23 10.57 -3.60
CA CYS A 16 -32.83 10.82 -3.96
C CYS A 16 -32.13 9.65 -4.68
N GLU A 17 -32.86 8.58 -4.97
CA GLU A 17 -32.43 7.36 -5.68
C GLU A 17 -31.25 6.60 -5.04
N GLN A 18 -30.80 7.02 -3.86
CA GLN A 18 -29.71 6.36 -3.14
C GLN A 18 -30.17 5.03 -2.53
N LYS A 19 -29.26 4.05 -2.50
CA LYS A 19 -29.50 2.78 -1.84
C LYS A 19 -29.79 3.00 -0.35
N ALA A 20 -30.84 2.37 0.14
CA ALA A 20 -31.29 2.53 1.52
C ALA A 20 -31.05 1.28 2.36
N LYS A 21 -30.87 1.52 3.66
CA LYS A 21 -30.64 0.47 4.66
C LYS A 21 -31.97 -0.10 5.14
N ARG A 22 -32.05 -1.40 5.44
CA ARG A 22 -33.24 -2.00 6.09
C ARG A 22 -33.40 -1.45 7.51
N VAL A 23 -34.64 -1.21 7.94
CA VAL A 23 -34.97 -0.78 9.30
C VAL A 23 -36.22 -1.51 9.81
N SER A 24 -36.29 -1.81 11.11
CA SER A 24 -37.42 -2.53 11.70
C SER A 24 -38.63 -1.63 11.96
N THR A 25 -39.82 -2.22 11.96
CA THR A 25 -41.05 -1.56 12.38
C THR A 25 -41.01 -1.17 13.87
N ILE A 26 -40.23 -1.87 14.69
CA ILE A 26 -39.95 -1.50 16.10
C ILE A 26 -39.30 -0.11 16.15
N THR A 27 -38.27 0.13 15.32
CA THR A 27 -37.63 1.45 15.24
C THR A 27 -38.59 2.53 14.78
N LEU A 28 -39.41 2.26 13.76
CA LEU A 28 -40.41 3.22 13.28
C LEU A 28 -41.45 3.55 14.36
N GLY A 29 -42.02 2.53 15.02
CA GLY A 29 -43.00 2.72 16.09
C GLY A 29 -42.43 3.46 17.31
N ALA A 30 -41.16 3.22 17.64
CA ALA A 30 -40.50 3.91 18.75
C ALA A 30 -40.26 5.41 18.43
N LEU A 31 -39.77 5.71 17.23
CA LEU A 31 -39.21 7.03 16.90
C LEU A 31 -40.14 7.96 16.14
N LEU A 32 -41.17 7.47 15.46
CA LEU A 32 -42.16 8.34 14.81
C LEU A 32 -43.04 9.03 15.85
N VAL A 33 -43.52 10.24 15.53
CA VAL A 33 -44.55 10.93 16.31
C VAL A 33 -45.83 10.09 16.38
N GLU A 34 -46.63 10.24 17.44
CA GLU A 34 -47.74 9.33 17.77
C GLU A 34 -48.71 9.07 16.61
N GLU A 35 -49.06 10.12 15.86
CA GLU A 35 -49.93 10.03 14.67
C GLU A 35 -49.39 9.03 13.64
N CYS A 36 -48.07 9.09 13.36
CA CYS A 36 -47.39 8.23 12.41
C CYS A 36 -46.99 6.87 13.03
N ALA A 37 -46.76 6.81 14.34
CA ALA A 37 -46.37 5.59 15.04
C ALA A 37 -47.53 4.59 15.18
N SER A 38 -48.78 5.09 15.26
CA SER A 38 -49.99 4.29 15.49
C SER A 38 -50.16 3.11 14.52
N GLN A 39 -49.67 3.24 13.28
CA GLN A 39 -49.73 2.19 12.25
C GLN A 39 -48.72 1.05 12.45
N PHE A 40 -47.80 1.17 13.41
CA PHE A 40 -46.72 0.21 13.67
C PHE A 40 -46.88 -0.50 15.03
N VAL A 41 -47.97 -0.26 15.75
CA VAL A 41 -48.17 -0.74 17.11
C VAL A 41 -48.74 -2.17 17.13
N LYS A 42 -47.95 -3.06 17.76
CA LYS A 42 -48.22 -4.41 18.30
C LYS A 42 -48.10 -5.62 17.36
N ASP A 43 -46.90 -6.18 17.34
CA ASP A 43 -46.71 -7.58 17.76
C ASP A 43 -45.59 -7.63 18.80
N GLY A 44 -45.95 -7.99 20.03
CA GLY A 44 -45.07 -8.04 21.19
C GLY A 44 -44.12 -9.23 21.13
N ASN A 45 -43.15 -9.18 20.23
CA ASN A 45 -42.02 -10.09 20.26
C ASN A 45 -40.76 -9.25 20.40
N ASP A 46 -40.51 -8.80 21.64
CA ASP A 46 -39.21 -8.31 22.07
C ASP A 46 -38.17 -9.40 21.73
N ARG A 47 -37.37 -9.16 20.68
CA ARG A 47 -36.36 -10.12 20.17
C ARG A 47 -34.96 -9.87 20.72
N CYS A 48 -34.89 -9.11 21.82
CA CYS A 48 -33.69 -8.96 22.62
C CYS A 48 -33.97 -9.57 24.00
N ASP A 49 -33.55 -10.82 24.19
CA ASP A 49 -33.45 -11.43 25.50
C ASP A 49 -32.13 -11.01 26.17
N ILE A 50 -31.94 -11.43 27.43
CA ILE A 50 -30.74 -11.20 28.25
C ILE A 50 -29.45 -11.65 27.54
N ASP A 51 -29.55 -12.59 26.58
CA ASP A 51 -28.43 -13.19 25.85
C ASP A 51 -28.09 -12.52 24.50
N GLY A 52 -28.76 -11.43 24.12
CA GLY A 52 -28.40 -10.59 22.98
C GLY A 52 -29.46 -10.47 21.88
N CYS A 53 -29.29 -9.47 21.01
CA CYS A 53 -30.23 -9.17 19.91
C CYS A 53 -29.84 -9.92 18.63
N ASN A 54 -30.78 -10.69 18.07
CA ASN A 54 -30.61 -11.35 16.79
C ASN A 54 -30.75 -10.36 15.62
N PRO A 55 -29.90 -10.43 14.57
CA PRO A 55 -30.09 -9.64 13.37
C PRO A 55 -31.46 -9.87 12.74
N LEU A 56 -32.06 -8.81 12.18
CA LEU A 56 -33.34 -8.86 11.45
C LEU A 56 -33.26 -9.85 10.27
N ALA A 57 -33.65 -11.10 10.52
CA ALA A 57 -33.62 -12.18 9.53
C ALA A 57 -34.74 -12.05 8.46
N GLY A 58 -35.72 -11.18 8.69
CA GLY A 58 -36.86 -10.94 7.80
C GLY A 58 -36.79 -9.61 7.05
N ASP A 59 -37.45 -9.57 5.89
CA ASP A 59 -37.78 -8.34 5.22
C ASP A 59 -38.81 -7.56 6.05
N THR A 60 -38.44 -6.34 6.46
CA THR A 60 -39.29 -5.51 7.33
C THR A 60 -40.28 -4.68 6.52
N GLY A 61 -40.13 -4.63 5.19
CA GLY A 61 -40.92 -3.76 4.32
C GLY A 61 -40.57 -2.28 4.42
N TRP A 62 -39.53 -1.92 5.19
CA TRP A 62 -39.15 -0.53 5.47
C TRP A 62 -37.65 -0.26 5.33
N ARG A 63 -37.35 0.95 4.86
CA ARG A 63 -36.00 1.40 4.54
C ARG A 63 -35.67 2.74 5.18
N PHE A 64 -34.43 2.88 5.65
CA PHE A 64 -33.82 4.11 6.15
C PHE A 64 -32.88 4.71 5.10
N CYS A 65 -33.12 5.97 4.73
CA CYS A 65 -32.30 6.69 3.76
C CYS A 65 -31.08 7.34 4.43
N GLU A 66 -29.87 6.91 4.07
CA GLU A 66 -28.60 7.44 4.62
C GLU A 66 -28.10 8.71 3.90
N SER A 67 -28.78 9.17 2.85
CA SER A 67 -28.36 10.36 2.10
C SER A 67 -28.52 11.62 2.95
N LYS A 68 -27.44 12.38 3.14
CA LYS A 68 -27.45 13.60 3.98
C LYS A 68 -28.36 14.69 3.43
N ALA A 69 -28.35 14.89 2.11
CA ALA A 69 -29.07 15.96 1.43
C ALA A 69 -30.54 15.62 1.10
N CYS A 70 -31.07 14.51 1.63
CA CYS A 70 -32.42 14.05 1.36
C CYS A 70 -33.25 14.07 2.64
N ASP A 71 -34.38 14.78 2.61
CA ASP A 71 -35.27 14.96 3.76
C ASP A 71 -36.00 13.68 4.17
N VAL A 72 -36.12 12.71 3.24
CA VAL A 72 -36.71 11.40 3.52
C VAL A 72 -35.81 10.65 4.50
N VAL A 73 -36.39 10.21 5.60
CA VAL A 73 -35.76 9.37 6.63
C VAL A 73 -36.16 7.93 6.42
N TYR A 74 -37.47 7.65 6.37
CA TYR A 74 -38.00 6.30 6.16
C TYR A 74 -38.88 6.24 4.92
N PHE A 75 -38.93 5.08 4.26
CA PHE A 75 -39.90 4.80 3.20
C PHE A 75 -40.24 3.31 3.14
N SER A 76 -41.43 3.00 2.64
CA SER A 76 -41.89 1.62 2.46
C SER A 76 -41.32 1.01 1.19
N GLU A 77 -40.98 -0.29 1.24
CA GLU A 77 -40.52 -1.06 0.07
C GLU A 77 -41.65 -1.25 -0.96
N GLU A 78 -42.89 -1.25 -0.47
CA GLU A 78 -44.13 -1.38 -1.23
C GLU A 78 -45.01 -0.16 -0.95
N GLY A 79 -45.64 0.39 -1.98
CA GLY A 79 -46.42 1.62 -1.87
C GLY A 79 -45.57 2.91 -1.93
N ASN A 80 -46.15 4.01 -1.44
CA ASN A 80 -45.59 5.37 -1.56
C ASN A 80 -45.45 6.09 -0.21
N THR A 81 -45.52 5.37 0.91
CA THR A 81 -45.41 5.98 2.24
C THR A 81 -43.97 6.37 2.54
N MET A 82 -43.77 7.60 3.00
CA MET A 82 -42.48 8.16 3.37
C MET A 82 -42.61 9.00 4.63
N PHE A 83 -41.56 8.99 5.46
CA PHE A 83 -41.45 9.85 6.63
C PHE A 83 -40.19 10.72 6.53
N THR A 84 -40.33 11.99 6.91
CA THR A 84 -39.22 12.95 6.98
C THR A 84 -38.81 13.22 8.42
N GLY A 85 -37.73 13.97 8.63
CA GLY A 85 -37.21 14.28 9.97
C GLY A 85 -38.23 14.96 10.89
N SER A 86 -39.15 15.76 10.35
CA SER A 86 -40.19 16.45 11.15
C SER A 86 -41.25 15.51 11.75
N GLN A 87 -41.33 14.26 11.26
CA GLN A 87 -42.26 13.24 11.77
C GLN A 87 -41.59 12.29 12.76
N LEU A 88 -40.35 12.57 13.18
CA LEU A 88 -39.63 11.82 14.20
C LEU A 88 -39.54 12.61 15.51
N LYS A 89 -39.52 11.90 16.63
CA LYS A 89 -39.33 12.44 17.99
C LYS A 89 -37.90 12.93 18.26
N VAL A 90 -36.95 12.54 17.40
CA VAL A 90 -35.51 12.81 17.56
C VAL A 90 -34.94 13.39 16.27
N LEU A 91 -33.92 14.24 16.42
CA LEU A 91 -33.12 14.72 15.29
C LEU A 91 -32.35 13.59 14.65
N VAL A 92 -32.31 13.53 13.32
CA VAL A 92 -31.62 12.45 12.61
C VAL A 92 -30.22 12.92 12.24
N GLY A 93 -29.22 12.64 13.07
CA GLY A 93 -27.89 13.25 12.97
C GLY A 93 -27.13 13.09 11.63
N ILE A 94 -27.49 12.14 10.75
CA ILE A 94 -26.93 12.07 9.39
C ILE A 94 -27.53 13.10 8.42
N LYS A 95 -28.73 13.61 8.73
CA LYS A 95 -29.45 14.65 7.99
C LYS A 95 -29.06 16.05 8.42
N GLU A 96 -28.52 16.16 9.62
CA GLU A 96 -28.08 17.42 10.21
C GLU A 96 -26.68 17.82 9.71
N THR A 97 -26.53 19.05 9.22
CA THR A 97 -25.24 19.62 8.81
C THR A 97 -24.55 20.39 9.92
N GLU A 98 -25.33 21.01 10.81
CA GLU A 98 -24.88 21.87 11.91
C GLU A 98 -25.50 21.47 13.25
N GLY A 99 -25.07 22.11 14.33
CA GLY A 99 -25.56 21.85 15.68
C GLY A 99 -25.11 20.51 16.24
N GLU A 100 -25.98 19.92 17.07
CA GLU A 100 -25.67 18.76 17.91
C GLU A 100 -25.22 17.54 17.08
N ARG A 101 -25.98 17.20 16.02
CA ARG A 101 -25.76 16.03 15.15
C ARG A 101 -25.59 14.72 15.95
N PRO A 102 -26.70 14.15 16.47
CA PRO A 102 -26.66 12.97 17.31
C PRO A 102 -26.10 11.72 16.60
N LEU A 103 -25.23 10.97 17.29
CA LEU A 103 -24.59 9.76 16.76
C LEU A 103 -24.94 8.51 17.59
N CYS A 104 -24.90 8.62 18.92
CA CYS A 104 -25.34 7.61 19.87
C CYS A 104 -26.52 8.15 20.68
N TYR A 105 -27.72 7.71 20.30
CA TYR A 105 -28.98 8.15 20.91
C TYR A 105 -29.17 7.60 22.32
N CYS A 106 -28.67 6.39 22.60
CA CYS A 106 -28.80 5.80 23.93
C CYS A 106 -28.02 6.53 25.02
N PHE A 107 -26.87 7.13 24.68
CA PHE A 107 -25.94 7.70 25.66
C PHE A 107 -25.57 9.16 25.39
N GLY A 108 -26.25 9.82 24.45
CA GLY A 108 -26.11 11.26 24.19
C GLY A 108 -24.80 11.68 23.51
N HIS A 109 -24.11 10.79 22.78
CA HIS A 109 -22.93 11.21 22.02
C HIS A 109 -23.32 11.79 20.67
N SER A 110 -22.84 12.97 20.39
CA SER A 110 -23.12 13.78 19.21
C SER A 110 -21.83 14.35 18.61
N VAL A 111 -21.86 14.82 17.36
CA VAL A 111 -20.65 15.46 16.77
C VAL A 111 -20.23 16.67 17.61
N ASP A 112 -21.18 17.43 18.13
CA ASP A 112 -20.90 18.59 18.98
C ASP A 112 -20.25 18.21 20.32
N SER A 113 -20.80 17.21 21.03
CA SER A 113 -20.20 16.71 22.28
C SER A 113 -18.75 16.23 22.08
N ILE A 114 -18.49 15.53 20.96
CA ILE A 114 -17.17 15.04 20.59
C ILE A 114 -16.23 16.20 20.28
N LYS A 115 -16.70 17.26 19.59
CA LYS A 115 -15.90 18.48 19.41
C LYS A 115 -15.55 19.12 20.75
N GLY A 116 -16.49 19.14 21.69
CA GLY A 116 -16.25 19.61 23.06
C GLY A 116 -15.14 18.83 23.77
N GLU A 117 -15.16 17.50 23.69
CA GLU A 117 -14.09 16.64 24.22
C GLU A 117 -12.75 16.88 23.53
N LEU A 118 -12.74 16.98 22.20
CA LEU A 118 -11.52 17.22 21.43
C LEU A 118 -10.89 18.58 21.76
N ARG A 119 -11.68 19.64 21.92
CA ARG A 119 -11.19 20.96 22.33
C ARG A 119 -10.62 20.97 23.74
N SER A 120 -11.26 20.28 24.68
CA SER A 120 -10.90 20.33 26.12
C SER A 120 -9.82 19.33 26.50
N LYS A 121 -9.85 18.12 25.95
CA LYS A 121 -8.98 16.99 26.33
C LYS A 121 -7.99 16.59 25.23
N GLY A 122 -8.12 17.10 24.01
CA GLY A 122 -7.32 16.71 22.84
C GLY A 122 -7.67 15.33 22.24
N GLN A 123 -8.58 14.59 22.87
CA GLN A 123 -9.03 13.26 22.44
C GLN A 123 -10.50 13.06 22.82
N SER A 124 -11.19 12.18 22.09
CA SER A 124 -12.56 11.79 22.43
C SER A 124 -12.60 10.45 23.14
N SER A 125 -13.40 10.37 24.20
CA SER A 125 -13.69 9.16 24.97
C SER A 125 -15.00 8.49 24.58
N ALA A 126 -15.69 9.00 23.56
CA ALA A 126 -17.04 8.56 23.20
C ALA A 126 -17.13 7.05 22.89
N LEU A 127 -16.15 6.48 22.17
CA LEU A 127 -16.17 5.06 21.83
C LEU A 127 -15.93 4.16 23.05
N GLU A 128 -15.06 4.57 23.96
CA GLU A 128 -14.76 3.88 25.20
C GLU A 128 -15.98 3.93 26.14
N ASP A 129 -16.58 5.11 26.31
CA ASP A 129 -17.78 5.33 27.12
C ASP A 129 -18.97 4.51 26.62
N ILE A 130 -19.23 4.51 25.31
CA ILE A 130 -20.31 3.71 24.72
C ILE A 130 -20.08 2.23 24.97
N ARG A 131 -18.86 1.71 24.77
CA ARG A 131 -18.57 0.28 25.00
C ARG A 131 -18.71 -0.11 26.46
N ALA A 132 -18.38 0.80 27.39
CA ALA A 132 -18.59 0.56 28.82
C ALA A 132 -20.09 0.49 29.12
N LYS A 133 -20.86 1.49 28.69
CA LYS A 133 -22.31 1.57 28.94
C LYS A 133 -23.12 0.49 28.21
N MET A 134 -22.63 -0.03 27.08
CA MET A 134 -23.22 -1.18 26.40
C MET A 134 -23.16 -2.47 27.24
N LYS A 135 -22.20 -2.60 28.17
CA LYS A 135 -22.13 -3.75 29.08
C LYS A 135 -23.10 -3.59 30.26
N ASP A 136 -23.18 -2.38 30.79
CA ASP A 136 -24.05 -2.00 31.90
C ASP A 136 -24.22 -0.47 31.85
N PRO A 137 -25.43 0.07 31.66
CA PRO A 137 -26.76 -0.56 31.77
C PRO A 137 -27.28 -1.31 30.53
N GLY A 138 -26.52 -1.36 29.43
CA GLY A 138 -26.98 -1.88 28.14
C GLY A 138 -27.49 -0.79 27.20
N CYS A 139 -27.69 -1.12 25.92
CA CYS A 139 -28.15 -0.17 24.90
C CYS A 139 -29.47 -0.59 24.24
N ARG A 140 -30.29 0.39 23.84
CA ARG A 140 -31.58 0.20 23.14
C ARG A 140 -31.54 0.77 21.72
N CYS A 141 -30.54 0.39 20.93
CA CYS A 141 -30.32 0.98 19.60
C CYS A 141 -31.53 0.80 18.67
N GLU A 142 -32.30 -0.27 18.81
CA GLU A 142 -33.48 -0.51 17.96
C GLU A 142 -34.61 0.50 18.24
N ASN A 143 -34.71 1.02 19.46
CA ASN A 143 -35.77 1.94 19.87
C ASN A 143 -35.33 3.40 19.84
N GLU A 144 -34.03 3.65 20.00
CA GLU A 144 -33.49 5.01 20.18
C GLU A 144 -32.76 5.51 18.92
N ASN A 145 -32.16 4.64 18.10
CA ASN A 145 -31.38 5.05 16.93
C ASN A 145 -32.24 5.02 15.66
N PRO A 146 -32.40 6.13 14.91
CA PRO A 146 -33.17 6.17 13.67
C PRO A 146 -32.78 5.12 12.63
N SER A 147 -31.51 4.70 12.61
CA SER A 147 -31.06 3.65 11.69
C SER A 147 -31.41 2.22 12.14
N GLY A 148 -31.97 2.04 13.34
CA GLY A 148 -32.29 0.75 13.96
C GLY A 148 -31.07 -0.15 14.15
N SER A 149 -29.88 0.42 14.29
CA SER A 149 -28.62 -0.33 14.26
C SER A 149 -27.56 0.19 15.23
N CYS A 150 -26.51 -0.59 15.48
CA CYS A 150 -25.44 -0.21 16.39
C CYS A 150 -24.74 1.10 15.96
N CYS A 151 -24.63 2.05 16.90
CA CYS A 151 -24.09 3.40 16.65
C CYS A 151 -22.56 3.46 16.50
N LEU A 152 -21.81 2.45 16.95
CA LEU A 152 -20.33 2.51 17.04
C LEU A 152 -19.67 2.88 15.70
N GLY A 153 -20.18 2.37 14.58
CA GLY A 153 -19.68 2.70 13.25
C GLY A 153 -19.88 4.17 12.90
N ASN A 154 -21.04 4.73 13.24
CA ASN A 154 -21.36 6.14 13.00
C ASN A 154 -20.60 7.06 13.94
N VAL A 155 -20.43 6.68 15.21
CA VAL A 155 -19.60 7.43 16.18
C VAL A 155 -18.14 7.48 15.72
N LYS A 156 -17.57 6.35 15.29
CA LYS A 156 -16.21 6.33 14.74
C LYS A 156 -16.04 7.26 13.53
N LYS A 157 -17.04 7.33 12.64
CA LYS A 157 -17.05 8.29 11.52
C LYS A 157 -17.20 9.73 12.02
N GLY A 158 -18.08 9.96 12.98
CA GLY A 158 -18.34 11.27 13.58
C GLY A 158 -17.12 11.87 14.28
N ILE A 159 -16.29 11.05 14.94
CA ILE A 159 -15.01 11.51 15.52
C ILE A 159 -14.10 12.10 14.44
N LYS A 160 -13.99 11.44 13.27
CA LYS A 160 -13.18 11.95 12.16
C LYS A 160 -13.75 13.27 11.59
N VAL A 161 -15.07 13.35 11.49
CA VAL A 161 -15.76 14.57 11.05
C VAL A 161 -15.49 15.72 12.02
N ALA A 162 -15.63 15.48 13.33
CA ALA A 162 -15.34 16.45 14.37
C ALA A 162 -13.88 16.93 14.32
N GLN A 163 -12.93 16.01 14.15
CA GLN A 163 -11.50 16.33 14.01
C GLN A 163 -11.22 17.21 12.80
N GLU A 164 -11.76 16.88 11.63
CA GLU A 164 -11.52 17.68 10.42
C GLU A 164 -12.18 19.06 10.51
N GLU A 165 -13.40 19.16 11.04
CA GLU A 165 -14.08 20.44 11.22
C GLU A 165 -13.36 21.34 12.23
N LEU A 166 -12.75 20.78 13.28
CA LEU A 166 -11.91 21.55 14.19
C LEU A 166 -10.59 21.97 13.54
N ARG A 167 -10.00 21.11 12.71
CA ARG A 167 -8.78 21.44 11.95
C ARG A 167 -9.03 22.61 10.97
N LEU A 168 -10.17 22.59 10.29
CA LEU A 168 -10.57 23.68 9.38
C LEU A 168 -10.84 24.97 10.16
N ALA A 169 -11.51 24.90 11.32
CA ALA A 169 -11.70 26.06 12.18
C ALA A 169 -10.38 26.68 12.67
N ASP A 170 -9.38 25.87 13.02
CA ASP A 170 -8.04 26.37 13.37
C ASP A 170 -7.32 26.98 12.16
N SER A 171 -7.55 26.45 10.96
CA SER A 171 -6.95 26.94 9.71
C SER A 171 -7.48 28.33 9.33
N ASP A 172 -8.78 28.56 9.51
CA ASP A 172 -9.44 29.84 9.21
C ASP A 172 -9.01 30.94 10.19
N ILE A 173 -8.73 30.59 11.45
CA ILE A 173 -8.17 31.53 12.44
C ILE A 173 -6.73 31.92 12.09
N GLN A 174 -5.94 30.99 11.51
CA GLN A 174 -4.53 31.22 11.18
C GLN A 174 -4.27 32.02 9.90
N MET A 175 -5.29 32.42 9.13
CA MET A 175 -5.13 33.31 7.98
C MET A 175 -4.84 34.79 8.38
N SER A 176 -4.93 35.15 9.66
CA SER A 176 -4.87 36.55 10.12
C SER A 176 -3.55 37.02 10.78
N THR A 177 -2.50 36.20 10.89
CA THR A 177 -1.16 36.68 11.38
C THR A 177 -0.02 35.75 10.93
N PRO A 178 1.16 36.27 10.51
CA PRO A 178 2.25 35.41 10.05
C PRO A 178 3.11 34.93 11.23
N ALA A 179 3.17 33.62 11.51
CA ALA A 179 4.40 32.91 11.94
C ALA A 179 4.25 31.40 12.20
N LYS A 180 5.16 30.63 11.57
CA LYS A 180 5.88 29.41 12.00
C LYS A 180 5.11 28.31 12.76
N SER A 181 4.82 27.23 12.03
CA SER A 181 4.35 25.96 12.59
C SER A 181 5.46 25.17 13.30
N SER A 182 5.27 24.91 14.59
CA SER A 182 6.06 23.96 15.37
C SER A 182 5.53 22.54 15.17
N THR A 183 5.92 21.90 14.08
CA THR A 183 5.65 20.46 13.85
C THR A 183 6.60 19.60 14.66
N GLY A 184 6.06 18.61 15.37
CA GLY A 184 6.80 17.64 16.18
C GLY A 184 7.85 16.88 15.37
N LYS A 185 8.97 16.56 16.04
CA LYS A 185 10.16 15.90 15.45
C LYS A 185 9.82 14.69 14.57
N GLY A 186 8.80 13.90 14.93
CA GLY A 186 8.41 12.69 14.19
C GLY A 186 7.87 12.94 12.78
N GLU A 187 7.06 13.99 12.57
CA GLU A 187 6.49 14.30 11.25
C GLU A 187 7.55 14.88 10.30
N LYS A 188 8.48 15.67 10.84
CA LYS A 188 9.62 16.19 10.09
C LYS A 188 10.54 15.07 9.60
N ILE A 189 10.81 14.08 10.46
CA ILE A 189 11.63 12.90 10.09
C ILE A 189 10.92 12.06 9.02
N ALA A 190 9.60 11.87 9.14
CA ALA A 190 8.83 11.11 8.15
C ALA A 190 8.77 11.80 6.78
N LYS A 191 8.56 13.13 6.72
CA LYS A 191 8.54 13.89 5.47
C LYS A 191 9.91 13.98 4.80
N ILE A 192 10.99 14.09 5.58
CA ILE A 192 12.35 14.07 5.04
C ILE A 192 12.68 12.67 4.50
N GLY A 193 12.26 11.61 5.21
CA GLY A 193 12.52 10.23 4.82
C GLY A 193 11.89 9.84 3.46
N THR A 194 10.67 10.30 3.18
CA THR A 194 10.00 9.99 1.89
C THR A 194 10.66 10.69 0.71
N ILE A 195 11.11 11.94 0.89
CA ILE A 195 11.80 12.72 -0.15
C ILE A 195 13.16 12.09 -0.46
N VAL A 196 13.94 11.76 0.58
CA VAL A 196 15.26 11.13 0.40
C VAL A 196 15.14 9.75 -0.25
N SER A 197 14.15 8.94 0.15
CA SER A 197 13.91 7.63 -0.45
C SER A 197 13.53 7.72 -1.93
N ALA A 198 12.73 8.71 -2.33
CA ALA A 198 12.36 8.91 -3.73
C ALA A 198 13.56 9.30 -4.59
N ILE A 199 14.39 10.24 -4.11
CA ILE A 199 15.59 10.69 -4.82
C ILE A 199 16.59 9.53 -4.95
N MET A 200 16.80 8.76 -3.88
CA MET A 200 17.75 7.64 -3.89
C MET A 200 17.27 6.50 -4.80
N ALA A 201 15.97 6.21 -4.84
CA ALA A 201 15.39 5.23 -5.76
C ALA A 201 15.45 5.68 -7.23
N SER A 202 15.34 6.97 -7.53
CA SER A 202 15.54 7.48 -8.89
C SER A 202 17.02 7.53 -9.28
N SER A 203 17.92 7.69 -8.32
CA SER A 203 19.36 7.84 -8.58
C SER A 203 20.01 6.60 -9.22
N CYS A 204 19.59 5.38 -8.86
CA CYS A 204 20.19 4.17 -9.41
C CYS A 204 19.83 3.89 -10.89
N CYS A 205 18.78 4.54 -11.42
CA CYS A 205 18.37 4.40 -12.82
C CYS A 205 18.75 5.62 -13.68
N TRP A 206 18.74 6.82 -13.10
CA TRP A 206 19.04 8.05 -13.83
C TRP A 206 20.53 8.37 -13.88
N LEU A 207 21.29 8.01 -12.85
CA LEU A 207 22.73 8.30 -12.79
C LEU A 207 23.52 7.64 -13.93
N PRO A 208 23.27 6.36 -14.30
CA PRO A 208 23.93 5.75 -15.47
C PRO A 208 23.54 6.43 -16.79
N LEU A 209 22.27 6.81 -16.95
CA LEU A 209 21.79 7.50 -18.15
C LEU A 209 22.42 8.90 -18.29
N VAL A 210 22.50 9.64 -17.19
CA VAL A 210 23.13 10.97 -17.16
C VAL A 210 24.63 10.87 -17.43
N LEU A 211 25.35 9.90 -16.84
CA LEU A 211 26.78 9.71 -17.11
C LEU A 211 27.07 9.35 -18.56
N LEU A 212 26.18 8.58 -19.22
CA LEU A 212 26.25 8.33 -20.65
C LEU A 212 26.05 9.60 -21.48
N THR A 213 25.14 10.51 -21.07
CA THR A 213 24.96 11.80 -21.79
C THR A 213 26.13 12.76 -21.64
N VAL A 214 26.86 12.68 -20.53
CA VAL A 214 28.06 13.52 -20.28
C VAL A 214 29.32 12.91 -20.92
N GLY A 215 29.22 11.74 -21.57
CA GLY A 215 30.33 11.13 -22.30
C GLY A 215 31.46 10.63 -21.40
N VAL A 216 31.22 10.52 -20.09
CA VAL A 216 32.16 9.93 -19.15
C VAL A 216 32.03 8.42 -19.26
N SER A 217 32.93 7.78 -20.01
CA SER A 217 33.01 6.32 -20.08
C SER A 217 33.25 5.78 -18.66
N GLY A 218 32.33 4.93 -18.18
CA GLY A 218 32.25 4.48 -16.79
C GLY A 218 33.45 3.70 -16.25
N ALA A 219 34.48 3.46 -17.06
CA ALA A 219 35.67 2.69 -16.70
C ALA A 219 36.44 3.30 -15.50
N GLY A 220 36.50 4.64 -15.40
CA GLY A 220 37.20 5.32 -14.29
C GLY A 220 36.45 5.34 -12.96
N ILE A 221 35.11 5.28 -12.99
CA ILE A 221 34.26 5.36 -11.79
C ILE A 221 33.94 3.95 -11.27
N ALA A 222 33.86 2.95 -12.15
CA ALA A 222 33.52 1.57 -11.83
C ALA A 222 34.51 0.90 -10.85
N SER A 223 35.82 1.16 -10.99
CA SER A 223 36.85 0.59 -10.10
C SER A 223 36.73 1.07 -8.65
N THR A 224 36.31 2.32 -8.44
CA THR A 224 36.07 2.85 -7.09
C THR A 224 34.75 2.35 -6.50
N MET A 225 33.72 2.14 -7.32
CA MET A 225 32.42 1.64 -6.85
C MET A 225 32.45 0.16 -6.45
N GLU A 226 33.35 -0.63 -7.04
CA GLU A 226 33.53 -2.02 -6.65
C GLU A 226 34.06 -2.16 -5.21
N ALA A 227 34.95 -1.25 -4.77
CA ALA A 227 35.44 -1.21 -3.40
C ALA A 227 34.33 -0.91 -2.37
N TYR A 228 33.32 -0.11 -2.74
CA TYR A 228 32.17 0.20 -1.86
C TYR A 228 31.02 -0.80 -1.97
N ARG A 229 31.08 -1.74 -2.92
CA ARG A 229 30.07 -2.78 -3.12
C ARG A 229 29.69 -3.56 -1.85
N PRO A 230 30.64 -4.09 -1.04
CA PRO A 230 30.29 -4.76 0.21
C PRO A 230 29.56 -3.84 1.20
N THR A 231 29.93 -2.56 1.28
CA THR A 231 29.26 -1.59 2.14
C THR A 231 27.81 -1.37 1.72
N PHE A 232 27.55 -1.19 0.43
CA PHE A 232 26.19 -1.07 -0.10
C PHE A 232 25.35 -2.33 0.13
N MET A 233 25.96 -3.52 0.02
CA MET A 233 25.29 -4.78 0.36
C MET A 233 24.84 -4.81 1.83
N VAL A 234 25.74 -4.49 2.77
CA VAL A 234 25.43 -4.48 4.20
C VAL A 234 24.30 -3.50 4.52
N VAL A 235 24.33 -2.28 3.95
CA VAL A 235 23.27 -1.29 4.14
C VAL A 235 21.93 -1.79 3.59
N THR A 236 21.92 -2.39 2.40
CA THR A 236 20.71 -2.92 1.76
C THR A 236 20.09 -4.06 2.57
N PHE A 237 20.91 -5.00 3.05
CA PHE A 237 20.45 -6.07 3.93
C PHE A 237 19.94 -5.53 5.28
N GLY A 238 20.54 -4.48 5.82
CA GLY A 238 20.05 -3.78 7.01
C GLY A 238 18.65 -3.19 6.82
N PHE A 239 18.41 -2.48 5.70
CA PHE A 239 17.09 -1.93 5.38
C PHE A 239 16.04 -3.00 5.12
N LEU A 240 16.37 -4.06 4.37
CA LEU A 240 15.47 -5.20 4.17
C LEU A 240 15.16 -5.91 5.49
N GLY A 241 16.17 -6.13 6.33
CA GLY A 241 16.00 -6.71 7.66
C GLY A 241 15.08 -5.87 8.55
N ALA A 242 15.25 -4.55 8.55
CA ALA A 242 14.34 -3.63 9.24
C ALA A 242 12.92 -3.69 8.66
N ALA A 243 12.76 -3.71 7.34
CA ALA A 243 11.46 -3.80 6.68
C ALA A 243 10.74 -5.12 6.99
N PHE A 244 11.45 -6.26 6.98
CA PHE A 244 10.93 -7.55 7.42
C PHE A 244 10.57 -7.51 8.91
N TYR A 245 11.44 -6.96 9.74
CA TYR A 245 11.18 -6.80 11.16
C TYR A 245 9.89 -6.01 11.40
N PHE A 246 9.71 -4.83 10.80
CA PHE A 246 8.50 -4.04 11.00
C PHE A 246 7.24 -4.65 10.36
N THR A 247 7.37 -5.37 9.24
CA THR A 247 6.24 -5.99 8.54
C THR A 247 5.76 -7.27 9.23
N TYR A 248 6.67 -8.05 9.82
CA TYR A 248 6.37 -9.33 10.47
C TYR A 248 6.36 -9.26 12.00
N ARG A 249 6.82 -8.17 12.62
CA ARG A 249 6.69 -7.99 14.07
C ARG A 249 5.19 -7.97 14.41
N PRO A 250 4.70 -8.95 15.19
CA PRO A 250 3.34 -8.87 15.70
C PRO A 250 3.27 -7.59 16.51
N LYS A 251 2.30 -6.73 16.20
CA LYS A 251 1.93 -5.68 17.14
C LYS A 251 1.46 -6.44 18.37
N ASN A 252 2.31 -6.51 19.38
CA ASN A 252 1.89 -6.87 20.72
C ASN A 252 0.83 -5.84 21.09
N ALA A 253 -0.43 -6.19 20.85
CA ALA A 253 -1.50 -5.71 21.69
C ALA A 253 -1.03 -6.07 23.10
N VAL A 254 -0.63 -5.04 23.85
CA VAL A 254 -0.33 -5.15 25.26
C VAL A 254 -1.51 -5.89 25.87
N VAL A 255 -1.23 -7.12 26.31
CA VAL A 255 -2.16 -7.96 27.03
C VAL A 255 -2.40 -7.28 28.37
N ALA A 256 -3.57 -6.68 28.52
CA ALA A 256 -4.27 -6.61 29.79
C ALA A 256 -5.63 -7.28 29.58
N GLY A 257 -5.74 -8.54 30.01
CA GLY A 257 -6.99 -9.28 30.16
C GLY A 257 -7.50 -10.02 28.92
N ARG A 258 -6.85 -11.15 28.59
CA ARG A 258 -7.37 -12.16 27.67
C ARG A 258 -8.23 -13.15 28.46
N HIS A 259 -9.53 -13.20 28.16
CA HIS A 259 -10.25 -14.47 28.18
C HIS A 259 -10.89 -14.67 26.81
N ASP A 260 -10.34 -15.64 26.10
CA ASP A 260 -10.83 -16.18 24.84
C ASP A 260 -12.13 -16.95 25.13
N CYS A 261 -13.19 -16.64 24.39
CA CYS A 261 -14.27 -17.59 24.12
C CYS A 261 -14.58 -17.57 22.62
N CYS A 262 -14.26 -18.71 22.00
CA CYS A 262 -14.88 -19.36 20.84
C CYS A 262 -14.02 -19.50 19.58
N SER A 263 -13.44 -20.69 19.45
CA SER A 263 -13.19 -21.38 18.19
C SER A 263 -13.77 -22.79 18.32
N THR A 264 -14.75 -23.13 17.50
CA THR A 264 -14.99 -24.50 17.01
C THR A 264 -15.62 -24.40 15.63
N GLU A 265 -14.91 -24.91 14.63
CA GLU A 265 -15.43 -25.21 13.31
C GLU A 265 -16.24 -26.51 13.36
N ALA A 266 -17.45 -26.49 12.80
CA ALA A 266 -18.06 -27.62 12.10
C ALA A 266 -19.21 -27.09 11.22
N ALA A 267 -19.17 -27.47 9.96
CA ALA A 267 -19.96 -26.93 8.87
C ALA A 267 -21.46 -27.17 8.99
N VAL A 268 -22.26 -26.14 8.72
CA VAL A 268 -23.43 -26.24 7.83
C VAL A 268 -23.44 -24.99 6.94
N GLU A 269 -23.24 -25.26 5.66
CA GLU A 269 -23.29 -24.34 4.53
C GLU A 269 -24.73 -23.86 4.31
N ASN A 270 -24.96 -22.57 4.56
CA ASN A 270 -25.81 -21.65 3.81
C ASN A 270 -26.21 -20.48 4.72
N ASP A 271 -25.39 -19.43 4.73
CA ASP A 271 -25.84 -18.13 5.20
C ASP A 271 -25.44 -17.03 4.19
N CYS A 272 -26.48 -16.43 3.63
CA CYS A 272 -26.47 -15.43 2.59
C CYS A 272 -26.55 -14.05 3.24
N CYS A 273 -25.42 -13.36 3.44
CA CYS A 273 -25.32 -11.89 3.34
C CYS A 273 -23.90 -11.36 3.62
N VAL A 274 -23.00 -11.41 2.63
CA VAL A 274 -22.10 -10.28 2.29
C VAL A 274 -21.82 -10.39 0.80
N SER A 275 -22.43 -9.51 -0.01
CA SER A 275 -21.84 -9.18 -1.30
C SER A 275 -20.59 -8.37 -0.97
N ALA A 276 -19.50 -9.10 -0.75
CA ALA A 276 -18.18 -8.55 -0.66
C ALA A 276 -17.97 -7.90 -2.02
N SER A 277 -17.88 -6.57 -2.03
CA SER A 277 -17.14 -5.90 -3.07
C SER A 277 -15.84 -6.68 -3.23
N LYS A 278 -15.71 -7.37 -4.35
CA LYS A 278 -14.52 -8.07 -4.79
C LYS A 278 -13.48 -7.01 -5.15
N SER A 279 -13.00 -6.29 -4.15
CA SER A 279 -11.86 -5.40 -4.21
C SER A 279 -11.46 -5.08 -2.79
N ARG A 280 -10.60 -5.94 -2.25
CA ARG A 280 -9.61 -5.65 -1.20
C ARG A 280 -8.86 -6.95 -0.96
N PHE A 281 -7.97 -7.26 -1.91
CA PHE A 281 -6.79 -8.05 -1.60
C PHE A 281 -6.24 -7.47 -0.28
N SER A 282 -6.11 -8.30 0.75
CA SER A 282 -5.73 -7.83 2.08
C SER A 282 -4.51 -6.90 1.96
N MET A 283 -4.64 -5.65 2.40
CA MET A 283 -3.55 -4.67 2.33
C MET A 283 -2.27 -5.22 2.99
N MET A 284 -2.43 -6.16 3.94
CA MET A 284 -1.33 -6.89 4.56
C MET A 284 -0.70 -7.97 3.66
N THR A 285 -1.46 -8.67 2.81
CA THR A 285 -0.89 -9.61 1.83
C THR A 285 -0.22 -8.87 0.67
N LEU A 286 -0.72 -7.70 0.25
CA LEU A 286 -0.03 -6.85 -0.74
C LEU A 286 1.30 -6.33 -0.21
N ASN A 287 1.35 -5.81 1.03
CA ASN A 287 2.60 -5.33 1.61
C ASN A 287 3.64 -6.45 1.78
N LYS A 288 3.20 -7.65 2.15
CA LYS A 288 4.08 -8.84 2.21
C LYS A 288 4.55 -9.28 0.82
N ALA A 289 3.66 -9.32 -0.17
CA ALA A 289 4.00 -9.67 -1.54
C ALA A 289 4.99 -8.68 -2.15
N MET A 290 4.78 -7.38 -1.94
CA MET A 290 5.70 -6.33 -2.39
C MET A 290 7.07 -6.45 -1.71
N LEU A 291 7.12 -6.77 -0.41
CA LEU A 291 8.39 -6.97 0.29
C LEU A 291 9.16 -8.18 -0.28
N TRP A 292 8.49 -9.30 -0.51
CA TRP A 292 9.10 -10.48 -1.13
C TRP A 292 9.54 -10.21 -2.57
N LEU A 293 8.75 -9.48 -3.36
CA LEU A 293 9.11 -9.08 -4.72
C LEU A 293 10.40 -8.23 -4.74
N VAL A 294 10.47 -7.21 -3.88
CA VAL A 294 11.67 -6.36 -3.75
C VAL A 294 12.88 -7.18 -3.30
N THR A 295 12.68 -8.14 -2.40
CA THR A 295 13.75 -9.01 -1.90
C THR A 295 14.28 -9.92 -3.00
N ILE A 296 13.40 -10.56 -3.77
CA ILE A 296 13.78 -11.42 -4.91
C ILE A 296 14.54 -10.59 -5.95
N MET A 297 14.04 -9.40 -6.29
CA MET A 297 14.69 -8.51 -7.23
C MET A 297 16.07 -8.07 -6.71
N ALA A 298 16.18 -7.66 -5.45
CA ALA A 298 17.46 -7.28 -4.85
C ALA A 298 18.48 -8.43 -4.89
N VAL A 299 18.06 -9.66 -4.54
CA VAL A 299 18.89 -10.86 -4.64
C VAL A 299 19.33 -11.10 -6.08
N ALA A 300 18.41 -11.04 -7.05
CA ALA A 300 18.76 -11.18 -8.47
C ALA A 300 19.83 -10.16 -8.90
N PHE A 301 19.66 -8.88 -8.59
CA PHE A 301 20.65 -7.84 -8.91
C PHE A 301 21.99 -8.02 -8.20
N LEU A 302 22.01 -8.59 -6.99
CA LEU A 302 23.26 -8.91 -6.29
C LEU A 302 24.07 -9.99 -7.02
N PHE A 303 23.38 -11.01 -7.54
CA PHE A 303 23.98 -12.08 -8.32
C PHE A 303 24.21 -11.71 -9.80
N PHE A 304 23.80 -10.51 -10.24
CA PHE A 304 23.97 -10.01 -11.61
C PHE A 304 25.33 -10.31 -12.24
N PRO A 305 26.48 -10.03 -11.60
CA PRO A 305 27.77 -10.30 -12.22
C PRO A 305 27.98 -11.79 -12.54
N SER A 306 27.56 -12.66 -11.62
CA SER A 306 27.84 -14.11 -11.71
C SER A 306 27.07 -14.82 -12.83
N TYR A 307 25.94 -14.26 -13.30
CA TYR A 307 25.16 -14.85 -14.39
C TYR A 307 25.21 -14.04 -15.69
N VAL A 308 25.51 -12.74 -15.63
CA VAL A 308 25.64 -11.92 -16.85
C VAL A 308 26.88 -12.31 -17.63
N GLY A 309 27.95 -12.71 -16.95
CA GLY A 309 29.10 -13.37 -17.58
C GLY A 309 28.70 -14.60 -18.38
N ALA A 310 27.81 -15.44 -17.86
CA ALA A 310 27.33 -16.63 -18.56
C ALA A 310 26.38 -16.32 -19.73
N ILE A 311 25.62 -15.22 -19.67
CA ILE A 311 24.65 -14.83 -20.70
C ILE A 311 25.27 -13.98 -21.81
N ILE A 312 26.25 -13.12 -21.49
CA ILE A 312 26.92 -12.20 -22.43
C ILE A 312 28.29 -12.75 -22.87
N GLY A 313 28.97 -13.53 -22.03
CA GLY A 313 30.28 -14.12 -22.30
C GLY A 313 30.27 -15.37 -23.18
N GLY A 314 29.10 -15.75 -23.72
CA GLY A 314 28.95 -16.80 -24.72
C GLY A 314 29.26 -16.33 -26.14
N SER A 315 30.31 -15.53 -26.33
CA SER A 315 30.83 -15.29 -27.69
C SER A 315 31.74 -16.46 -28.03
N ASP A 316 31.36 -17.24 -29.05
CA ASP A 316 32.11 -18.34 -29.67
C ASP A 316 33.45 -17.84 -30.28
N GLY A 317 34.31 -17.25 -29.47
CA GLY A 317 35.69 -16.96 -29.80
C GLY A 317 36.45 -18.28 -29.79
N LYS A 318 36.98 -18.69 -30.95
CA LYS A 318 37.84 -19.87 -31.07
C LYS A 318 38.88 -19.86 -29.94
N ALA A 319 38.95 -20.94 -29.17
CA ALA A 319 39.91 -21.05 -28.08
C ALA A 319 41.33 -20.85 -28.63
N VAL A 320 42.15 -20.06 -27.92
CA VAL A 320 43.56 -19.85 -28.29
C VAL A 320 44.26 -21.22 -28.25
N THR A 321 44.65 -21.76 -29.42
CA THR A 321 45.33 -23.06 -29.56
C THR A 321 46.85 -22.88 -29.69
N GLU A 322 47.64 -23.92 -29.41
CA GLU A 322 49.12 -23.87 -29.43
C GLU A 322 49.67 -23.46 -30.81
N ASN A 323 48.91 -23.69 -31.88
CA ASN A 323 49.27 -23.37 -33.27
C ASN A 323 48.93 -21.92 -33.67
N MET A 324 49.14 -20.96 -32.78
CA MET A 324 48.89 -19.53 -33.04
C MET A 324 50.04 -18.69 -32.47
N ASN A 325 50.37 -17.57 -33.11
CA ASN A 325 51.27 -16.59 -32.53
C ASN A 325 50.53 -15.88 -31.38
N ARG A 326 51.09 -15.92 -30.17
CA ARG A 326 50.43 -15.46 -28.94
C ARG A 326 51.11 -14.22 -28.36
N ALA A 327 50.29 -13.23 -28.02
CA ALA A 327 50.69 -12.05 -27.27
C ALA A 327 49.88 -11.92 -25.99
N VAL A 328 50.58 -11.62 -24.89
CA VAL A 328 49.95 -11.27 -23.60
C VAL A 328 49.99 -9.77 -23.41
N ILE A 329 48.80 -9.18 -23.25
CA ILE A 329 48.60 -7.76 -23.02
C ILE A 329 47.97 -7.59 -21.65
N LYS A 330 48.58 -6.77 -20.79
CA LYS A 330 48.00 -6.36 -19.52
C LYS A 330 47.05 -5.20 -19.77
N VAL A 331 45.82 -5.32 -19.32
CA VAL A 331 44.76 -4.32 -19.54
C VAL A 331 44.37 -3.73 -18.20
N GLU A 332 44.54 -2.42 -18.06
CA GLU A 332 44.12 -1.65 -16.90
C GLU A 332 42.68 -1.12 -17.09
N GLY A 333 41.89 -1.16 -16.02
CA GLY A 333 40.49 -0.72 -16.01
C GLY A 333 39.44 -1.83 -16.15
N MET A 334 39.82 -3.11 -16.16
CA MET A 334 38.88 -4.23 -16.09
C MET A 334 38.42 -4.44 -14.64
N ALA A 335 37.16 -4.10 -14.34
CA ALA A 335 36.60 -4.17 -12.98
C ALA A 335 35.54 -5.28 -12.82
N CYS A 336 35.14 -5.98 -13.88
CA CYS A 336 34.22 -7.10 -13.75
C CYS A 336 34.25 -7.99 -15.00
N GLU A 337 33.58 -9.14 -14.92
CA GLU A 337 33.38 -10.06 -16.05
C GLU A 337 32.69 -9.39 -17.27
N GLY A 338 31.85 -8.38 -17.02
CA GLY A 338 31.28 -7.55 -18.08
C GLY A 338 32.32 -6.67 -18.80
N CYS A 339 33.32 -6.15 -18.08
CA CYS A 339 34.43 -5.42 -18.69
C CYS A 339 35.28 -6.34 -19.57
N SER A 340 35.50 -7.60 -19.16
CA SER A 340 36.23 -8.56 -20.00
C SER A 340 35.52 -8.89 -21.31
N ALA A 341 34.18 -8.93 -21.33
CA ALA A 341 33.42 -9.13 -22.56
C ALA A 341 33.58 -7.94 -23.53
N LEU A 342 33.56 -6.71 -23.01
CA LEU A 342 33.79 -5.49 -23.81
C LEU A 342 35.22 -5.43 -24.38
N VAL A 343 36.21 -5.81 -23.58
CA VAL A 343 37.60 -5.91 -24.01
C VAL A 343 37.78 -7.00 -25.06
N ALA A 344 37.17 -8.17 -24.87
CA ALA A 344 37.22 -9.27 -25.84
C ALA A 344 36.64 -8.83 -27.19
N GLU A 345 35.48 -8.18 -27.19
CA GLU A 345 34.82 -7.67 -28.40
C GLU A 345 35.66 -6.58 -29.10
N ALA A 346 36.21 -5.64 -28.33
CA ALA A 346 37.06 -4.58 -28.87
C ALA A 346 38.30 -5.15 -29.58
N ILE A 347 38.91 -6.20 -29.04
CA ILE A 347 40.08 -6.85 -29.64
C ILE A 347 39.67 -7.75 -30.82
N HIS A 348 38.52 -8.42 -30.75
CA HIS A 348 38.02 -9.28 -31.83
C HIS A 348 37.74 -8.51 -33.14
N THR A 349 37.36 -7.24 -33.04
CA THR A 349 37.09 -6.38 -34.20
C THR A 349 38.35 -5.89 -34.93
N VAL A 350 39.54 -6.13 -34.36
CA VAL A 350 40.82 -5.73 -34.96
C VAL A 350 41.21 -6.71 -36.08
N PRO A 351 41.48 -6.22 -37.31
CA PRO A 351 41.95 -7.07 -38.40
C PRO A 351 43.22 -7.85 -38.03
N GLY A 352 43.21 -9.16 -38.28
CA GLY A 352 44.37 -10.05 -38.01
C GLY A 352 44.29 -10.82 -36.68
N VAL A 353 43.32 -10.51 -35.82
CA VAL A 353 43.04 -11.29 -34.60
C VAL A 353 42.13 -12.49 -34.93
N LEU A 354 42.52 -13.68 -34.47
CA LEU A 354 41.78 -14.93 -34.70
C LEU A 354 41.11 -15.47 -33.43
N ALA A 355 41.72 -15.22 -32.28
CA ALA A 355 41.26 -15.71 -30.99
C ALA A 355 41.63 -14.71 -29.89
N VAL A 356 40.72 -14.47 -28.95
CA VAL A 356 40.97 -13.63 -27.79
C VAL A 356 40.51 -14.36 -26.55
N LYS A 357 41.39 -14.47 -25.55
CA LYS A 357 41.04 -14.94 -24.22
C LYS A 357 41.34 -13.82 -23.22
N VAL A 358 40.34 -13.39 -22.47
CA VAL A 358 40.49 -12.35 -21.45
C VAL A 358 40.35 -12.97 -20.08
N ASP A 359 41.31 -12.72 -19.20
CA ASP A 359 41.33 -13.14 -17.80
C ASP A 359 41.19 -11.87 -16.94
N TYR A 360 39.96 -11.61 -16.45
CA TYR A 360 39.67 -10.40 -15.69
C TYR A 360 40.32 -10.42 -14.30
N GLU A 361 40.45 -11.60 -13.68
CA GLU A 361 41.05 -11.75 -12.34
C GLU A 361 42.53 -11.37 -12.34
N LYS A 362 43.24 -11.71 -13.43
CA LYS A 362 44.66 -11.38 -13.60
C LYS A 362 44.92 -10.04 -14.27
N GLY A 363 43.91 -9.43 -14.89
CA GLY A 363 44.08 -8.21 -15.66
C GLY A 363 44.84 -8.44 -16.98
N GLU A 364 44.77 -9.65 -17.55
CA GLU A 364 45.56 -10.06 -18.71
C GLU A 364 44.65 -10.54 -19.85
N THR A 365 45.04 -10.26 -21.10
CA THR A 365 44.42 -10.83 -22.29
C THR A 365 45.47 -11.49 -23.17
N VAL A 366 45.12 -12.68 -23.66
CA VAL A 366 45.90 -13.46 -24.61
C VAL A 366 45.25 -13.33 -25.98
N VAL A 367 46.00 -12.78 -26.94
CA VAL A 367 45.57 -12.59 -28.32
C VAL A 367 46.30 -13.60 -29.20
N GLY A 368 45.55 -14.35 -30.00
CA GLY A 368 46.05 -15.30 -30.99
C GLY A 368 45.93 -14.75 -32.42
N THR A 369 47.03 -14.75 -33.16
CA THR A 369 47.08 -14.44 -34.61
C THR A 369 47.66 -15.62 -35.39
N LYS A 370 47.65 -15.54 -36.73
CA LYS A 370 48.32 -16.55 -37.58
C LYS A 370 49.83 -16.59 -37.27
N LEU A 371 50.46 -17.77 -37.32
CA LEU A 371 51.90 -17.94 -37.05
C LEU A 371 52.78 -16.98 -37.86
N ASP A 372 52.45 -16.79 -39.13
CA ASP A 372 53.27 -16.02 -40.07
C ASP A 372 52.98 -14.50 -40.04
N GLN A 373 52.14 -14.02 -39.12
CA GLN A 373 51.75 -12.61 -39.03
C GLN A 373 52.09 -12.03 -37.65
N PRO A 374 52.76 -10.87 -37.60
CA PRO A 374 53.01 -10.18 -36.35
C PRO A 374 51.69 -9.70 -35.74
N VAL A 375 51.60 -9.78 -34.41
CA VAL A 375 50.42 -9.29 -33.68
C VAL A 375 50.29 -7.77 -33.88
N PRO A 376 49.12 -7.24 -34.30
CA PRO A 376 48.93 -5.82 -34.58
C PRO A 376 48.76 -5.00 -33.28
N ILE A 377 49.84 -4.90 -32.48
CA ILE A 377 49.82 -4.29 -31.14
C ILE A 377 49.31 -2.84 -31.16
N LYS A 378 49.65 -2.06 -32.20
CA LYS A 378 49.23 -0.66 -32.33
C LYS A 378 47.73 -0.52 -32.53
N GLU A 379 47.14 -1.39 -33.36
CA GLU A 379 45.71 -1.37 -33.66
C GLU A 379 44.89 -1.89 -32.49
N ILE A 380 45.41 -2.91 -31.79
CA ILE A 380 44.81 -3.42 -30.55
C ILE A 380 44.81 -2.33 -29.47
N ARG A 381 45.91 -1.59 -29.31
CA ARG A 381 45.95 -0.46 -28.35
C ARG A 381 44.93 0.62 -28.71
N ALA A 382 44.84 1.01 -29.99
CA ALA A 382 43.87 2.01 -30.44
C ALA A 382 42.42 1.55 -30.22
N ALA A 383 42.14 0.26 -30.42
CA ALA A 383 40.81 -0.32 -30.15
C ALA A 383 40.49 -0.32 -28.65
N LEU A 384 41.47 -0.66 -27.79
CA LEU A 384 41.32 -0.57 -26.33
C LEU A 384 41.10 0.86 -25.85
N GLU A 385 41.87 1.83 -26.35
CA GLU A 385 41.71 3.25 -26.01
C GLU A 385 40.34 3.78 -26.42
N LYS A 386 39.84 3.38 -27.61
CA LYS A 386 38.49 3.72 -28.07
C LYS A 386 37.40 3.09 -27.20
N ALA A 387 37.65 1.91 -26.65
CA ALA A 387 36.78 1.24 -25.69
C ALA A 387 36.94 1.76 -24.24
N GLY A 388 37.88 2.69 -24.00
CA GLY A 388 38.11 3.31 -22.69
C GLY A 388 39.04 2.51 -21.76
N PHE A 389 39.84 1.60 -22.30
CA PHE A 389 40.81 0.78 -21.56
C PHE A 389 42.25 1.12 -21.94
N SER A 390 43.20 0.91 -21.01
CA SER A 390 44.63 1.11 -21.26
C SER A 390 45.35 -0.24 -21.32
N GLY A 391 46.09 -0.50 -22.40
CA GLY A 391 46.78 -1.79 -22.62
C GLY A 391 48.30 -1.65 -22.68
N ALA A 392 49.01 -2.35 -21.79
CA ALA A 392 50.46 -2.49 -21.80
C ALA A 392 50.88 -3.89 -22.26
N PHE A 393 51.78 -3.97 -23.24
CA PHE A 393 52.28 -5.26 -23.74
C PHE A 393 53.30 -5.86 -22.77
N VAL A 394 53.13 -7.14 -22.39
CA VAL A 394 53.98 -7.80 -21.37
C VAL A 394 54.90 -8.83 -21.99
N ARG A 395 54.42 -9.66 -22.92
CA ARG A 395 55.22 -10.72 -23.57
C ARG A 395 54.63 -11.13 -24.91
N GLY A 396 55.50 -11.37 -25.90
CA GLY A 396 55.18 -12.12 -27.11
C GLY A 396 56.07 -13.37 -27.15
N GLN A 397 55.48 -14.55 -27.31
CA GLN A 397 56.26 -15.74 -27.64
C GLN A 397 56.37 -15.83 -29.16
N THR A 398 57.45 -15.25 -29.70
CA THR A 398 58.04 -15.78 -30.92
C THR A 398 59.05 -16.84 -30.48
N GLU A 399 58.60 -18.08 -30.31
CA GLU A 399 59.53 -19.20 -30.41
C GLU A 399 59.59 -19.62 -31.89
N HIS A 400 60.82 -19.76 -32.36
CA HIS A 400 61.24 -19.87 -33.75
C HIS A 400 60.69 -21.08 -34.50
#